data_AF-A0A9E3L5D7-F1
#
_entry.id   AF-A0A9E3L5D7-F1
#
_cell.length_a   1.000
_cell.length_b   1.000
_cell.length_c   1.000
_cell.angle_alpha   90.00
_cell.angle_beta   90.00
_cell.angle_gamma   90.00
#
_symmetry.space_group_name_H-M   'P 1'
#
loop_
_entity.id
_entity.type
_entity.pdbx_description
1 polymer ?
#
loop_
_entity_poly.entity_id
_entity_poly.type
_entity_poly.pdbx_seq_one_letter_code
_entity_poly.pdbx_strand_id
1 'polypeptide(L)'
;MGYSQRTQGRLRLLTLPFCLSIICSVRVVYGQTGQIPLSDAAQEFSRALAAKVQALERQSATVLAGADGWLFLTSELRLLSVGRFWGEDAIKVSHAPKPEFADPLPAILDFHEQLKARGITLLLVPVPPKAAIYPEKIVPGAAVSEDISSPFLGRFYEELRAAGIDVLDLSPLFRNLLLLVLAA
;
A
#
# COMPACT_ATOMS: atom_id res chain seq x y z
N MET A 1 -20.53 -67.22 -42.84
CA MET A 1 -19.60 -68.08 -43.61
C MET A 1 -18.92 -67.19 -44.66
N GLY A 2 -17.59 -66.99 -44.60
CA GLY A 2 -16.74 -66.70 -45.78
C GLY A 2 -16.61 -65.27 -46.34
N TYR A 3 -15.58 -64.55 -45.84
CA TYR A 3 -14.48 -63.87 -46.56
C TYR A 3 -14.68 -62.83 -47.70
N SER A 4 -14.13 -61.62 -47.43
CA SER A 4 -13.09 -60.89 -48.19
C SER A 4 -13.41 -60.27 -49.56
N GLN A 5 -13.20 -58.95 -49.70
CA GLN A 5 -12.00 -58.39 -50.36
C GLN A 5 -11.87 -56.88 -50.09
N ARG A 6 -10.62 -56.47 -49.86
CA ARG A 6 -10.13 -55.08 -49.76
C ARG A 6 -10.20 -54.42 -51.14
N THR A 7 -10.58 -53.14 -51.18
CA THR A 7 -10.05 -52.19 -52.17
C THR A 7 -9.66 -50.89 -51.46
N GLN A 8 -8.42 -50.47 -51.74
CA GLN A 8 -7.74 -49.33 -51.14
C GLN A 8 -8.35 -48.00 -51.58
N GLY A 9 -8.72 -47.14 -50.63
CA GLY A 9 -9.15 -45.77 -50.85
C GLY A 9 -8.25 -44.78 -50.12
N ARG A 10 -7.35 -44.15 -50.89
CA ARG A 10 -6.56 -42.94 -50.63
C ARG A 10 -6.92 -42.13 -49.36
N LEU A 11 -5.92 -41.98 -48.49
CA LEU A 11 -5.87 -41.04 -47.37
C LEU A 11 -6.05 -39.59 -47.87
N ARG A 12 -7.17 -38.94 -47.55
CA ARG A 12 -7.32 -37.48 -47.66
C ARG A 12 -7.19 -36.88 -46.26
N LEU A 13 -6.07 -36.21 -46.05
CA LEU A 13 -5.76 -35.38 -44.90
C LEU A 13 -6.74 -34.19 -44.88
N LEU A 14 -7.81 -34.30 -44.09
CA LEU A 14 -8.71 -33.20 -43.78
C LEU A 14 -8.28 -32.61 -42.43
N THR A 15 -7.57 -31.50 -42.52
CA THR A 15 -7.14 -30.65 -41.40
C THR A 15 -8.34 -30.13 -40.63
N LEU A 16 -8.46 -30.51 -39.35
CA LEU A 16 -9.36 -29.87 -38.38
C LEU A 16 -8.81 -28.48 -38.03
N PRO A 17 -9.63 -27.42 -37.98
CA PRO A 17 -9.20 -26.14 -37.44
C PRO A 17 -9.08 -26.28 -35.92
N PHE A 18 -7.85 -26.24 -35.43
CA PHE A 18 -7.51 -26.15 -34.03
C PHE A 18 -8.03 -24.81 -33.51
N CYS A 19 -9.19 -24.85 -32.85
CA CYS A 19 -9.78 -23.71 -32.16
C CYS A 19 -8.87 -23.36 -30.99
N LEU A 20 -7.92 -22.46 -31.24
CA LEU A 20 -6.95 -21.99 -30.26
C LEU A 20 -7.73 -21.15 -29.24
N SER A 21 -8.18 -21.80 -28.18
CA SER A 21 -8.74 -21.18 -26.99
C SER A 21 -7.79 -20.10 -26.52
N ILE A 22 -8.22 -18.84 -26.70
CA ILE A 22 -7.59 -17.65 -26.16
C ILE A 22 -7.66 -17.79 -24.64
N ILE A 23 -6.60 -18.30 -24.03
CA ILE A 23 -6.39 -18.21 -22.59
C ILE A 23 -6.13 -16.72 -22.34
N CYS A 24 -7.21 -16.04 -21.97
CA CYS A 24 -7.20 -14.70 -21.41
C CYS A 24 -6.29 -14.73 -20.18
N SER A 25 -5.01 -14.43 -20.42
CA SER A 25 -3.99 -14.38 -19.39
C SER A 25 -4.22 -13.10 -18.62
N VAL A 26 -5.16 -13.14 -17.67
CA VAL A 26 -5.26 -12.13 -16.62
C VAL A 26 -3.95 -12.24 -15.85
N ARG A 27 -2.97 -11.41 -16.22
CA ARG A 27 -1.80 -11.18 -15.39
C ARG A 27 -2.30 -10.43 -14.17
N VAL A 28 -2.69 -11.18 -13.14
CA VAL A 28 -2.72 -10.65 -11.78
C VAL A 28 -1.30 -10.22 -11.48
N VAL A 29 -1.06 -8.90 -11.52
CA VAL A 29 0.21 -8.31 -11.08
C VAL A 29 0.21 -8.45 -9.57
N TYR A 30 0.65 -9.61 -9.08
CA TYR A 30 1.00 -9.79 -7.68
C TYR A 30 2.16 -8.83 -7.37
N GLY A 31 2.00 -8.09 -6.27
CA GLY A 31 2.79 -6.93 -5.89
C GLY A 31 4.30 -7.15 -5.94
N GLN A 32 5.01 -6.03 -6.14
CA GLN A 32 6.47 -5.98 -6.10
C GLN A 32 6.99 -6.61 -4.79
N THR A 33 7.77 -7.70 -4.89
CA THR A 33 8.43 -8.41 -3.78
C THR A 33 9.80 -7.81 -3.42
N GLY A 34 10.08 -6.59 -3.85
CA GLY A 34 11.34 -5.89 -3.56
C GLY A 34 11.29 -5.14 -2.24
N GLN A 35 12.40 -5.14 -1.49
CA GLN A 35 12.64 -4.16 -0.44
C GLN A 35 12.46 -2.76 -1.02
N ILE A 36 11.65 -1.94 -0.35
CA ILE A 36 11.44 -0.56 -0.74
C ILE A 36 12.68 0.25 -0.31
N PRO A 37 13.51 0.75 -1.24
CA PRO A 37 14.71 1.50 -0.86
C PRO A 37 14.31 2.85 -0.27
N LEU A 38 14.95 3.19 0.86
CA LEU A 38 14.78 4.46 1.57
C LEU A 38 16.09 5.24 1.51
N SER A 39 16.01 6.57 1.43
CA SER A 39 17.18 7.45 1.61
C SER A 39 17.74 7.33 3.03
N ASP A 40 19.00 7.69 3.24
CA ASP A 40 19.63 7.65 4.57
C ASP A 40 18.87 8.50 5.59
N ALA A 41 18.39 9.68 5.17
CA ALA A 41 17.57 10.57 6.00
C ALA A 41 16.23 9.92 6.40
N ALA A 42 15.57 9.23 5.47
CA ALA A 42 14.33 8.51 5.76
C ALA A 42 14.55 7.32 6.70
N GLN A 43 15.67 6.60 6.54
CA GLN A 43 16.05 5.51 7.44
C GLN A 43 16.38 6.03 8.85
N GLU A 44 17.06 7.16 8.97
CA GLU A 44 17.35 7.80 10.24
C GLU A 44 16.07 8.26 10.95
N PHE A 45 15.18 8.96 10.23
CA PHE A 45 13.88 9.37 10.76
C PHE A 45 13.04 8.18 11.22
N SER A 46 12.91 7.14 10.38
CA SER A 46 12.15 5.93 10.72
C SER A 46 12.72 5.24 11.96
N ARG A 47 14.05 5.10 12.08
CA ARG A 47 14.70 4.52 13.27
C ARG A 47 14.44 5.34 14.53
N ALA A 48 14.58 6.66 14.45
CA ALA A 48 14.31 7.55 15.57
C ALA A 48 12.84 7.48 16.03
N LEU A 49 11.92 7.43 15.07
CA LEU A 49 10.48 7.31 15.35
C LEU A 49 10.13 5.95 15.95
N ALA A 50 10.66 4.85 15.40
CA ALA A 50 10.46 3.51 15.91
C ALA A 50 10.96 3.35 17.35
N ALA A 51 12.12 3.93 17.69
CA ALA A 51 12.63 3.92 19.06
C ALA A 51 11.67 4.63 20.05
N LYS A 52 11.10 5.78 19.64
CA LYS A 52 10.10 6.50 20.44
C LYS A 52 8.82 5.69 20.61
N VAL A 53 8.29 5.09 19.53
CA VAL A 53 7.07 4.26 19.56
C VAL A 53 7.26 3.05 20.48
N GLN A 54 8.37 2.33 20.37
CA GLN A 54 8.66 1.18 21.25
C GLN A 54 8.72 1.58 22.72
N ALA A 55 9.27 2.76 23.04
CA ALA A 55 9.28 3.26 24.41
C ALA A 55 7.87 3.56 24.94
N LEU A 56 7.02 4.18 24.10
CA LEU A 56 5.63 4.47 24.43
C LEU A 56 4.80 3.20 24.63
N GLU A 57 4.95 2.21 23.74
CA GLU A 57 4.24 0.93 23.82
C GLU A 57 4.62 0.15 25.08
N ARG A 58 5.90 0.13 25.48
CA ARG A 58 6.34 -0.49 26.75
C ARG A 58 5.72 0.16 27.99
N GLN A 59 5.36 1.44 27.88
CA GLN A 59 4.73 2.20 28.95
C GLN A 59 3.21 2.27 28.82
N SER A 60 2.62 1.61 27.82
CA SER A 60 1.20 1.74 27.47
C SER A 60 0.74 3.21 27.30
N ALA A 61 1.65 4.09 26.87
CA ALA A 61 1.38 5.51 26.69
C ALA A 61 0.66 5.74 25.35
N THR A 62 -0.47 6.45 25.38
CA THR A 62 -1.29 6.75 24.19
C THR A 62 -0.90 8.04 23.49
N VAL A 63 -0.11 8.89 24.16
CA VAL A 63 0.29 10.22 23.68
C VAL A 63 1.79 10.43 23.91
N LEU A 64 2.46 10.99 22.90
CA LEU A 64 3.81 11.54 22.98
C LEU A 64 3.74 13.07 22.99
N ALA A 65 4.41 13.71 23.95
CA ALA A 65 4.69 15.14 23.89
C ALA A 65 5.86 15.40 22.93
N GLY A 66 5.60 16.20 21.90
CA GLY A 66 6.60 16.77 20.99
C GLY A 66 7.06 18.15 21.43
N ALA A 67 7.81 18.83 20.56
CA ALA A 67 8.24 20.22 20.79
C ALA A 67 7.05 21.20 20.82
N ASP A 68 7.23 22.36 21.44
CA ASP A 68 6.27 23.47 21.44
C ASP A 68 4.85 23.11 21.90
N GLY A 69 4.73 22.15 22.84
CA GLY A 69 3.45 21.70 23.37
C GLY A 69 2.65 20.81 22.42
N TRP A 70 3.24 20.33 21.32
CA TRP A 70 2.56 19.42 20.41
C TRP A 70 2.32 18.05 21.07
N LEU A 71 1.16 17.44 20.80
CA LEU A 71 0.79 16.11 21.32
C LEU A 71 0.49 15.14 20.18
N PHE A 72 1.15 13.99 20.13
CA PHE A 72 0.98 13.02 19.04
C PHE A 72 0.43 11.71 19.56
N LEU A 73 -0.49 11.10 18.81
CA LEU A 73 -1.04 9.79 19.15
C LEU A 73 -0.02 8.70 18.86
N THR A 74 0.21 7.80 19.82
CA THR A 74 1.16 6.70 19.65
C THR A 74 0.81 5.81 18.45
N SER A 75 -0.49 5.57 18.18
CA SER A 75 -0.95 4.78 17.04
C SER A 75 -0.63 5.41 15.69
N GLU A 76 -0.68 6.73 15.59
CA GLU A 76 -0.30 7.47 14.38
C GLU A 76 1.22 7.40 14.15
N LEU A 77 2.01 7.63 15.20
CA LEU A 77 3.46 7.50 15.13
C LEU A 77 3.86 6.07 14.75
N ARG A 78 3.13 5.08 15.26
CA ARG A 78 3.33 3.67 14.93
C ARG A 78 3.17 3.43 13.44
N LEU A 79 2.10 3.92 12.82
CA LEU A 79 1.85 3.79 11.37
C LEU A 79 3.04 4.28 10.53
N LEU A 80 3.67 5.39 10.93
CA LEU A 80 4.83 5.94 10.24
C LEU A 80 6.16 5.24 10.59
N SER A 81 6.21 4.54 11.72
CA SER A 81 7.42 3.86 12.20
C SER A 81 7.55 2.43 11.69
N VAL A 82 6.43 1.80 11.34
CA VAL A 82 6.43 0.46 10.77
C VAL A 82 6.84 0.55 9.30
N GLY A 83 7.49 -0.49 8.80
CA GLY A 83 7.83 -0.59 7.38
C GLY A 83 6.59 -0.74 6.49
N ARG A 84 6.73 -1.48 5.40
CA ARG A 84 5.60 -1.83 4.53
C ARG A 84 4.49 -2.52 5.34
N PHE A 85 3.36 -1.84 5.50
CA PHE A 85 2.21 -2.33 6.30
C PHE A 85 1.11 -3.00 5.46
N TRP A 86 1.37 -3.20 4.16
CA TRP A 86 0.51 -3.90 3.21
C TRP A 86 1.27 -5.05 2.55
N GLY A 87 0.54 -5.93 1.86
CA GLY A 87 1.10 -7.10 1.20
C GLY A 87 1.75 -8.08 2.18
N GLU A 88 2.77 -8.80 1.71
CA GLU A 88 3.42 -9.90 2.45
C GLU A 88 4.06 -9.47 3.78
N ASP A 89 4.46 -8.21 3.90
CA ASP A 89 5.08 -7.67 5.12
C ASP A 89 4.05 -7.26 6.19
N ALA A 90 2.78 -7.09 5.81
CA ALA A 90 1.73 -6.62 6.72
C ALA A 90 1.60 -7.50 7.96
N ILE A 91 1.74 -8.82 7.81
CA ILE A 91 1.63 -9.78 8.92
C ILE A 91 2.70 -9.57 10.00
N LYS A 92 3.85 -8.99 9.64
CA LYS A 92 4.97 -8.74 10.56
C LYS A 92 4.74 -7.49 11.41
N VAL A 93 3.90 -6.57 10.93
CA VAL A 93 3.75 -5.22 11.51
C VAL A 93 2.31 -4.88 11.88
N SER A 94 1.33 -5.71 11.58
CA SER A 94 -0.07 -5.45 11.93
C SER A 94 -0.37 -5.77 13.40
N HIS A 95 -1.31 -5.02 13.98
CA HIS A 95 -1.93 -5.35 15.27
C HIS A 95 -3.31 -6.00 15.09
N ALA A 96 -3.69 -6.35 13.86
CA ALA A 96 -4.96 -7.01 13.62
C ALA A 96 -5.03 -8.33 14.43
N PRO A 97 -6.18 -8.63 15.07
CA PRO A 97 -6.31 -9.82 15.91
C PRO A 97 -6.23 -11.12 15.12
N LYS A 98 -6.41 -11.06 13.80
CA LYS A 98 -6.34 -12.21 12.91
C LYS A 98 -5.39 -11.94 11.74
N PRO A 99 -4.51 -12.89 11.38
CA PRO A 99 -3.56 -12.76 10.27
C PRO A 99 -4.18 -12.33 8.94
N GLU A 100 -5.38 -12.83 8.61
CA GLU A 100 -6.08 -12.51 7.38
C GLU A 100 -6.53 -11.04 7.28
N PHE A 101 -6.54 -10.31 8.39
CA PHE A 101 -6.85 -8.88 8.44
C PHE A 101 -5.60 -8.00 8.56
N ALA A 102 -4.41 -8.60 8.44
CA ALA A 102 -3.16 -7.86 8.58
C ALA A 102 -2.94 -6.89 7.42
N ASP A 103 -3.18 -7.34 6.19
CA ASP A 103 -3.09 -6.53 4.98
C ASP A 103 -4.38 -5.71 4.78
N PRO A 104 -4.32 -4.37 4.77
CA PRO A 104 -5.50 -3.55 4.56
C PRO A 104 -5.96 -3.51 3.09
N LEU A 105 -5.10 -3.84 2.12
CA LEU A 105 -5.44 -3.72 0.70
C LEU A 105 -6.69 -4.52 0.30
N PRO A 106 -6.81 -5.83 0.62
CA PRO A 106 -7.93 -6.64 0.14
C PRO A 106 -9.30 -6.10 0.54
N ALA A 107 -9.43 -5.59 1.76
CA ALA A 107 -10.70 -5.03 2.24
C ALA A 107 -11.09 -3.75 1.51
N ILE A 108 -10.11 -2.88 1.18
CA ILE A 108 -10.35 -1.65 0.43
C ILE A 108 -10.74 -1.98 -1.02
N LEU A 109 -10.07 -2.95 -1.65
CA LEU A 109 -10.36 -3.38 -3.02
C LEU A 109 -11.73 -4.05 -3.13
N ASP A 110 -12.08 -4.90 -2.16
CA ASP A 110 -13.42 -5.52 -2.11
C ASP A 110 -14.50 -4.44 -2.00
N PHE A 111 -14.32 -3.45 -1.12
CA PHE A 111 -15.26 -2.33 -1.00
C PHE A 111 -15.36 -1.50 -2.29
N HIS A 112 -14.23 -1.26 -2.97
CA HIS A 112 -14.21 -0.58 -4.27
C HIS A 112 -15.04 -1.33 -5.32
N GLU A 113 -14.84 -2.66 -5.47
CA GLU A 113 -15.57 -3.47 -6.44
C GLU A 113 -17.08 -3.54 -6.11
N GLN A 114 -17.42 -3.59 -4.82
CA GLN A 114 -18.82 -3.50 -4.37
C GLN A 114 -19.48 -2.17 -4.78
N LEU A 115 -18.78 -1.04 -4.68
CA LEU A 115 -19.32 0.27 -5.09
C LEU A 115 -19.43 0.37 -6.62
N LYS A 116 -18.40 -0.08 -7.34
CA LYS A 116 -18.34 -0.09 -8.80
C LYS A 116 -19.46 -0.93 -9.42
N ALA A 117 -19.77 -2.09 -8.85
CA ALA A 117 -20.90 -2.94 -9.28
C ALA A 117 -22.26 -2.24 -9.20
N ARG A 118 -22.35 -1.14 -8.41
CA ARG A 118 -23.56 -0.31 -8.25
C ARG A 118 -23.47 1.02 -9.02
N GLY A 119 -22.43 1.22 -9.83
CA GLY A 119 -22.18 2.48 -10.53
C GLY A 119 -21.78 3.64 -9.61
N ILE A 120 -21.22 3.34 -8.43
CA ILE A 120 -20.77 4.34 -7.46
C ILE A 120 -19.24 4.47 -7.53
N THR A 121 -18.74 5.70 -7.67
CA THR A 121 -17.31 6.00 -7.63
C THR A 121 -16.82 6.12 -6.19
N LEU A 122 -15.71 5.46 -5.87
CA LEU A 122 -15.00 5.61 -4.60
C LEU A 122 -13.87 6.62 -4.75
N LEU A 123 -13.96 7.74 -4.04
CA LEU A 123 -12.84 8.66 -3.81
C LEU A 123 -12.29 8.44 -2.40
N LEU A 124 -11.07 7.91 -2.30
CA LEU A 124 -10.38 7.79 -1.02
C LEU A 124 -9.62 9.09 -0.71
N VAL A 125 -9.96 9.72 0.42
CA VAL A 125 -9.31 10.94 0.90
C VAL A 125 -8.62 10.64 2.24
N PRO A 126 -7.38 10.12 2.23
CA PRO A 126 -6.67 9.86 3.46
C PRO A 126 -6.34 11.15 4.20
N VAL A 127 -6.56 11.14 5.51
CA VAL A 127 -6.10 12.22 6.40
C VAL A 127 -4.62 11.95 6.72
N PRO A 128 -3.71 12.89 6.42
CA PRO A 128 -2.30 12.65 6.67
C PRO A 128 -1.97 12.61 8.16
N PRO A 129 -1.08 11.70 8.59
CA PRO A 129 -0.51 11.71 9.93
C PRO A 129 0.11 13.06 10.26
N LYS A 130 -0.15 13.57 11.45
CA LYS A 130 0.43 14.84 11.92
C LYS A 130 1.95 14.81 11.90
N ALA A 131 2.57 13.69 12.28
CA ALA A 131 4.03 13.54 12.23
C ALA A 131 4.60 13.42 10.80
N ALA A 132 3.77 13.17 9.78
CA ALA A 132 4.20 13.28 8.39
C ALA A 132 4.27 14.74 7.92
N ILE A 133 3.39 15.60 8.46
CA ILE A 133 3.33 17.03 8.15
C ILE A 133 4.32 17.85 9.00
N TYR A 134 4.51 17.49 10.26
CA TYR A 134 5.34 18.20 11.24
C TYR A 134 6.43 17.28 11.87
N PRO A 135 7.30 16.65 11.05
CA PRO A 135 8.30 15.71 11.54
C PRO A 135 9.29 16.34 12.54
N GLU A 136 9.57 17.64 12.39
CA GLU A 136 10.48 18.40 13.23
C GLU A 136 9.99 18.55 14.68
N LYS A 137 8.67 18.44 14.90
CA LYS A 137 8.07 18.47 16.25
C LYS A 137 8.28 17.16 17.01
N ILE A 138 8.72 16.08 16.35
CA ILE A 138 9.01 14.78 16.96
C ILE A 138 10.50 14.46 16.94
N VAL A 139 11.16 14.71 15.81
CA VAL A 139 12.59 14.50 15.60
C VAL A 139 13.20 15.86 15.24
N PRO A 140 13.92 16.52 16.17
CA PRO A 140 14.53 17.80 15.91
C PRO A 140 15.42 17.78 14.66
N GLY A 141 15.23 18.75 13.76
CA GLY A 141 16.00 18.85 12.51
C GLY A 141 15.53 17.92 11.39
N ALA A 142 14.49 17.11 11.59
CA ALA A 142 13.91 16.33 10.50
C ALA A 142 13.34 17.23 9.40
N ALA A 143 13.69 16.92 8.16
CA ALA A 143 13.21 17.65 7.00
C ALA A 143 11.73 17.37 6.74
N VAL A 144 10.98 18.40 6.36
CA VAL A 144 9.57 18.31 5.96
C VAL A 144 9.49 17.83 4.51
N SER A 145 9.58 16.51 4.31
CA SER A 145 9.47 15.86 3.00
C SER A 145 8.78 14.50 3.13
N GLU A 146 7.91 14.16 2.19
CA GLU A 146 7.20 12.88 2.15
C GLU A 146 8.14 11.68 2.11
N ASP A 147 9.19 11.77 1.30
CA ASP A 147 10.20 10.73 1.14
C ASP A 147 10.96 10.44 2.44
N ILE A 148 10.87 11.33 3.42
CA ILE A 148 11.55 11.22 4.71
C ILE A 148 10.55 10.86 5.81
N SER A 149 9.46 11.63 5.95
CA SER A 149 8.55 11.52 7.09
C SER A 149 7.44 10.47 6.93
N SER A 150 7.15 10.04 5.70
CA SER A 150 6.11 9.05 5.40
C SER A 150 6.41 8.20 4.17
N PRO A 151 7.61 7.58 4.05
CA PRO A 151 8.10 7.00 2.80
C PRO A 151 7.29 5.79 2.29
N PHE A 152 6.53 5.15 3.17
CA PHE A 152 5.66 4.02 2.82
C PHE A 152 4.23 4.45 2.48
N LEU A 153 3.78 5.61 2.95
CA LEU A 153 2.39 6.03 2.83
C LEU A 153 2.03 6.43 1.39
N GLY A 154 2.88 7.23 0.73
CA GLY A 154 2.72 7.57 -0.68
C GLY A 154 2.72 6.33 -1.57
N ARG A 155 3.58 5.35 -1.27
CA ARG A 155 3.63 4.07 -2.01
C ARG A 155 2.38 3.23 -1.83
N PHE A 156 1.81 3.21 -0.63
CA PHE A 156 0.52 2.58 -0.39
C PHE A 156 -0.59 3.23 -1.23
N TYR A 157 -0.57 4.55 -1.39
CA TYR A 157 -1.51 5.25 -2.28
C TYR A 157 -1.31 4.88 -3.75
N GLU A 158 -0.08 4.69 -4.20
CA GLU A 158 0.20 4.20 -5.55
C GLU A 158 -0.35 2.79 -5.82
N GLU A 159 -0.31 1.89 -4.83
CA GLU A 159 -0.92 0.55 -4.94
C GLU A 159 -2.44 0.65 -5.14
N LEU A 160 -3.10 1.56 -4.43
CA LEU A 160 -4.54 1.81 -4.56
C LEU A 160 -4.88 2.44 -5.92
N ARG A 161 -4.10 3.42 -6.37
CA ARG A 161 -4.25 4.03 -7.71
C ARG A 161 -4.07 3.01 -8.82
N ALA A 162 -3.06 2.15 -8.71
CA ALA A 162 -2.80 1.07 -9.65
C ALA A 162 -3.96 0.06 -9.71
N ALA A 163 -4.70 -0.10 -8.62
CA ALA A 163 -5.91 -0.93 -8.55
C ALA A 163 -7.19 -0.22 -9.03
N GLY A 164 -7.10 1.02 -9.52
CA GLY A 164 -8.23 1.78 -10.08
C GLY A 164 -9.03 2.59 -9.06
N ILE A 165 -8.50 2.80 -7.85
CA ILE A 165 -9.13 3.67 -6.85
C ILE A 165 -8.61 5.10 -7.01
N ASP A 166 -9.53 6.06 -7.06
CA ASP A 166 -9.18 7.47 -7.00
C ASP A 166 -8.71 7.84 -5.58
N VAL A 167 -7.46 8.32 -5.45
CA VAL A 167 -6.87 8.72 -4.16
C VAL A 167 -6.47 10.20 -4.18
N LEU A 168 -7.16 11.01 -3.36
CA LEU A 168 -6.85 12.42 -3.14
C LEU A 168 -5.97 12.58 -1.90
N ASP A 169 -4.65 12.67 -2.11
CA ASP A 169 -3.70 12.95 -1.03
C ASP A 169 -3.58 14.47 -0.79
N LEU A 170 -3.94 14.89 0.42
CA LEU A 170 -3.88 16.29 0.86
C LEU A 170 -2.55 16.66 1.54
N SER A 171 -1.65 15.69 1.75
CA SER A 171 -0.36 15.92 2.42
C SER A 171 0.48 17.02 1.76
N PRO A 172 0.61 17.10 0.42
CA PRO A 172 1.37 18.17 -0.23
C PRO A 172 0.80 19.56 0.09
N LEU A 173 -0.53 19.70 0.16
CA LEU A 173 -1.17 20.98 0.47
C LEU A 173 -0.88 21.42 1.91
N PHE A 174 -0.97 20.51 2.88
CA PHE A 174 -0.70 20.85 4.28
C PHE A 174 0.77 21.16 4.55
N ARG A 175 1.71 20.48 3.88
CA ARG A 175 3.15 20.83 3.96
C ARG A 175 3.43 22.21 3.37
N ASN A 176 2.79 22.56 2.25
CA ASN A 176 3.00 23.86 1.61
C ASN A 176 2.37 25.02 2.38
N LEU A 177 1.21 24.82 3.01
CA LEU A 177 0.59 25.84 3.85
C LEU A 177 1.49 26.22 5.04
N LEU A 178 2.24 25.26 5.57
CA LEU A 178 3.20 25.48 6.65
C LEU A 178 4.35 26.43 6.24
N LEU A 179 4.89 26.27 5.03
CA LEU A 179 5.95 27.15 4.53
C LEU A 179 5.49 28.60 4.39
N LEU A 180 4.22 28.84 4.06
CA LEU A 180 3.64 30.18 3.98
C LEU A 180 3.42 30.83 5.35
N VAL A 181 3.07 30.06 6.38
CA VAL A 181 2.85 30.58 7.73
C VAL A 181 4.16 30.79 8.50
N LEU A 182 5.20 30.01 8.23
CA LEU A 182 6.52 30.20 8.85
C LEU A 182 7.39 31.26 8.16
N ALA A 183 7.05 31.67 6.94
CA ALA A 183 7.75 32.71 6.19
C ALA A 183 7.12 34.13 6.35
N ALA A 184 6.04 34.25 7.12
CA ALA A 184 5.35 35.50 7.46
C ALA A 184 5.61 35.88 8.92
#